data_AF-A0AAU6HZD9-F1
#
_entry.id   AF-A0AAU6HZD9-F1
#
_cell.length_a   1.000
_cell.length_b   1.000
_cell.length_c   1.000
_cell.angle_alpha   90.00
_cell.angle_beta   90.00
_cell.angle_gamma   90.00
#
_symmetry.space_group_name_H-M   'P 1'
#
loop_
_entity.id
_entity.type
_entity.pdbx_description
1 polymer ?
#
loop_
_entity_poly.entity_id
_entity_poly.type
_entity_poly.pdbx_seq_one_letter_code
_entity_poly.pdbx_strand_id
1 'polypeptide(L)'
;MMTINEQSRTWQGEGGPAEWTRAWERTRELINTRANRFSDRDSDASQEDGISALATAVYIAAREQRIEPAAVARQAVDDLIRRRSGETDLDIVRRWEAHLENLGHDIEDKSDPVSVRWQRLRYEHDPDERNWDDSLARHGYGLTAIQYVLGDHVALVF
;
A
#
# COMPACT_ATOMS: atom_id res chain seq x y z
N MET A 1 22.09 11.22 -1.05
CA MET A 1 21.13 10.61 -0.12
C MET A 1 19.75 10.85 -0.70
N MET A 2 19.02 9.79 -1.04
CA MET A 2 17.73 9.89 -1.74
C MET A 2 16.62 10.10 -0.70
N THR A 3 15.80 11.12 -0.87
CA THR A 3 14.66 11.44 0.00
C THR A 3 13.55 10.40 -0.13
N ILE A 4 12.67 10.28 0.88
CA ILE A 4 11.51 9.37 0.82
C ILE A 4 10.60 9.64 -0.40
N ASN A 5 10.52 10.89 -0.86
CA ASN A 5 9.82 11.25 -2.09
C ASN A 5 10.49 10.66 -3.33
N GLU A 6 11.81 10.78 -3.44
CA GLU A 6 12.57 10.22 -4.56
C GLU A 6 12.51 8.69 -4.54
N GLN A 7 12.57 8.07 -3.36
CA GLN A 7 12.37 6.62 -3.20
C GLN A 7 10.95 6.19 -3.62
N SER A 8 9.91 6.91 -3.19
CA SER A 8 8.53 6.61 -3.57
C SER A 8 8.25 6.72 -5.07
N ARG A 9 9.00 7.55 -5.82
CA ARG A 9 8.93 7.60 -7.29
C ARG A 9 9.50 6.33 -7.90
N THR A 10 10.59 5.81 -7.35
CA THR A 10 11.15 4.51 -7.74
C THR A 10 10.18 3.38 -7.43
N TRP A 11 9.48 3.42 -6.29
CA TRP A 11 8.51 2.41 -5.89
C TRP A 11 7.23 2.40 -6.73
N GLN A 12 6.75 3.58 -7.12
CA GLN A 12 5.61 3.73 -8.04
C GLN A 12 5.85 3.00 -9.36
N GLY A 13 7.10 3.01 -9.86
CA GLY A 13 7.43 2.52 -11.20
C GLY A 13 6.93 3.45 -12.32
N GLU A 14 6.97 2.95 -13.54
CA GLU A 14 6.56 3.68 -14.74
C GLU A 14 5.20 3.20 -15.26
N GLY A 15 4.35 4.13 -15.74
CA GLY A 15 3.08 3.82 -16.40
C GLY A 15 1.86 3.70 -15.48
N GLY A 16 0.79 3.11 -16.02
CA GLY A 16 -0.49 2.88 -15.34
C GLY A 16 -1.54 3.97 -15.62
N PRO A 17 -2.77 3.80 -15.11
CA PRO A 17 -3.84 4.79 -15.24
C PRO A 17 -3.45 6.15 -14.64
N ALA A 18 -4.03 7.24 -15.14
CA ALA A 18 -3.74 8.58 -14.62
C ALA A 18 -4.07 8.69 -13.12
N GLU A 19 -5.12 8.00 -12.69
CA GLU A 19 -5.56 7.92 -11.30
C GLU A 19 -4.58 7.18 -10.40
N TRP A 20 -3.81 6.22 -10.94
CA TRP A 20 -2.73 5.56 -10.21
C TRP A 20 -1.62 6.56 -9.87
N THR A 21 -1.21 7.36 -10.85
CA THR A 21 -0.22 8.43 -10.62
C THR A 21 -0.72 9.44 -9.59
N ARG A 22 -1.98 9.88 -9.69
CA ARG A 22 -2.58 10.81 -8.72
C ARG A 22 -2.71 10.22 -7.30
N ALA A 23 -2.97 8.92 -7.18
CA ALA A 23 -2.99 8.24 -5.88
C ALA A 23 -1.59 8.23 -5.22
N TRP A 24 -0.54 8.02 -6.01
CA TRP A 24 0.84 8.14 -5.54
C TRP A 24 1.23 9.58 -5.19
N GLU A 25 0.79 10.57 -5.96
CA GLU A 25 0.98 11.98 -5.62
C GLU A 25 0.32 12.34 -4.30
N ARG A 26 -0.94 11.94 -4.11
CA ARG A 26 -1.65 12.14 -2.85
C ARG A 26 -0.94 11.45 -1.68
N THR A 27 -0.46 10.23 -1.89
CA THR A 27 0.31 9.49 -0.89
C THR A 27 1.59 10.24 -0.50
N ARG A 28 2.32 10.78 -1.50
CA ARG A 28 3.50 11.62 -1.26
C ARG A 28 3.18 12.89 -0.47
N GLU A 29 2.09 13.58 -0.78
CA GLU A 29 1.65 14.74 -0.01
C GLU A 29 1.42 14.35 1.46
N LEU A 30 0.70 13.25 1.68
CA LEU A 30 0.35 12.73 3.00
C LEU A 30 1.60 12.42 3.83
N ILE A 31 2.58 11.71 3.27
CA ILE A 31 3.83 11.39 4.00
C ILE A 31 4.72 12.62 4.21
N ASN A 32 4.71 13.60 3.29
CA ASN A 32 5.49 14.83 3.43
C ASN A 32 5.02 15.72 4.58
N THR A 33 3.73 15.68 4.92
CA THR A 33 3.22 16.41 6.11
C THR A 33 3.90 15.97 7.40
N ARG A 34 4.55 14.80 7.40
CA ARG A 34 5.29 14.23 8.54
C ARG A 34 6.67 13.73 8.14
N ALA A 35 7.38 14.48 7.29
CA ALA A 35 8.71 14.12 6.81
C ALA A 35 9.66 13.66 7.94
N ASN A 36 9.59 14.29 9.13
CA ASN A 36 10.42 13.94 10.30
C ASN A 36 10.13 12.54 10.90
N ARG A 37 9.01 11.91 10.57
CA ARG A 37 8.66 10.53 11.01
C ARG A 37 9.02 9.47 9.95
N PHE A 38 9.22 9.90 8.71
CA PHE A 38 9.70 9.07 7.62
C PHE A 38 11.19 9.33 7.32
N SER A 39 11.87 10.13 8.15
CA SER A 39 13.27 10.55 7.94
C SER A 39 14.29 9.73 8.72
N ASP A 40 13.87 8.90 9.67
CA ASP A 40 14.79 8.11 10.47
C ASP A 40 14.87 6.69 9.93
N ARG A 41 16.05 6.38 9.37
CA ARG A 41 16.87 5.14 9.38
C ARG A 41 16.26 3.73 9.30
N ASP A 42 14.96 3.56 9.39
CA ASP A 42 14.25 2.32 9.13
C ASP A 42 14.05 2.21 7.61
N SER A 43 15.15 1.89 6.92
CA SER A 43 15.13 1.47 5.51
C SER A 43 14.75 0.00 5.37
N ASP A 44 14.00 -0.53 6.32
CA ASP A 44 13.40 -1.84 6.21
C ASP A 44 12.24 -1.77 5.21
N ALA A 45 12.00 -2.88 4.50
CA ALA A 45 10.95 -2.99 3.49
C ALA A 45 9.56 -2.56 4.00
N SER A 46 9.37 -2.47 5.32
CA SER A 46 8.15 -2.00 5.98
C SER A 46 7.70 -0.59 5.55
N GLN A 47 8.63 0.35 5.31
CA GLN A 47 8.27 1.70 4.84
C GLN A 47 7.82 1.70 3.38
N GLU A 48 8.54 0.98 2.53
CA GLU A 48 8.19 0.80 1.12
C GLU A 48 6.80 0.15 1.00
N ASP A 49 6.56 -0.92 1.76
CA ASP A 49 5.28 -1.64 1.80
C ASP A 49 4.15 -0.76 2.29
N GLY A 50 4.34 -0.05 3.41
CA GLY A 50 3.32 0.82 3.98
C GLY A 50 2.93 1.96 3.03
N ILE A 51 3.90 2.60 2.38
CA ILE A 51 3.65 3.68 1.41
C ILE A 51 2.97 3.14 0.16
N SER A 52 3.41 2.00 -0.34
CA SER A 52 2.85 1.40 -1.54
C SER A 52 1.43 0.91 -1.32
N ALA A 53 1.18 0.31 -0.17
CA ALA A 53 -0.13 -0.21 0.16
C ALA A 53 -1.11 0.94 0.52
N LEU A 54 -0.63 2.07 1.08
CA LEU A 54 -1.41 3.31 1.17
C LEU A 54 -1.77 3.86 -0.22
N ALA A 55 -0.82 3.92 -1.16
CA ALA A 55 -1.10 4.36 -2.53
C ALA A 55 -2.14 3.47 -3.22
N THR A 56 -2.05 2.16 -3.03
CA THR A 56 -3.05 1.18 -3.50
C THR A 56 -4.42 1.39 -2.85
N ALA A 57 -4.50 1.63 -1.53
CA ALA A 57 -5.77 1.92 -0.87
C ALA A 57 -6.42 3.20 -1.39
N VAL A 58 -5.65 4.27 -1.54
CA VAL A 58 -6.12 5.55 -2.09
C VAL A 58 -6.61 5.36 -3.53
N TYR A 59 -5.87 4.60 -4.34
CA TYR A 59 -6.27 4.28 -5.71
C TYR A 59 -7.60 3.52 -5.77
N ILE A 60 -7.73 2.43 -5.01
CA ILE A 60 -8.95 1.63 -4.94
C ILE A 60 -10.13 2.52 -4.51
N ALA A 61 -9.99 3.21 -3.37
CA ALA A 61 -11.06 4.04 -2.83
C ALA A 61 -11.50 5.15 -3.80
N ALA A 62 -10.55 5.83 -4.44
CA ALA A 62 -10.84 6.88 -5.42
C ALA A 62 -11.60 6.33 -6.63
N ARG A 63 -11.16 5.20 -7.18
CA ARG A 63 -11.74 4.59 -8.36
C ARG A 63 -13.12 4.01 -8.10
N GLU A 64 -13.33 3.34 -6.98
CA GLU A 64 -14.64 2.78 -6.61
C GLU A 64 -15.68 3.87 -6.34
N GLN A 65 -15.28 4.95 -5.67
CA GLN A 65 -16.17 6.07 -5.36
C GLN A 65 -16.29 7.07 -6.51
N ARG A 66 -15.49 6.94 -7.56
CA ARG A 66 -15.40 7.86 -8.71
C ARG A 66 -15.11 9.30 -8.28
N ILE A 67 -14.16 9.46 -7.37
CA ILE A 67 -13.69 10.74 -6.85
C ILE A 67 -12.21 10.92 -7.14
N GLU A 68 -11.73 12.16 -7.01
CA GLU A 68 -10.29 12.43 -7.07
C GLU A 68 -9.57 11.81 -5.86
N PRO A 69 -8.35 11.27 -6.01
CA PRO A 69 -7.55 10.74 -4.90
C PRO A 69 -7.39 11.70 -3.72
N ALA A 70 -7.31 13.01 -3.99
CA ALA A 70 -7.22 14.04 -2.96
C ALA A 70 -8.49 14.14 -2.08
N ALA A 71 -9.64 13.68 -2.57
CA ALA A 71 -10.91 13.68 -1.85
C ALA A 71 -11.18 12.37 -1.09
N VAL A 72 -10.30 11.38 -1.18
CA VAL A 72 -10.43 10.11 -0.45
C VAL A 72 -10.36 10.38 1.05
N ALA A 73 -11.45 10.09 1.75
CA ALA A 73 -11.51 10.19 3.19
C ALA A 73 -10.74 9.05 3.86
N ARG A 74 -10.15 9.34 5.03
CA ARG A 74 -9.48 8.32 5.87
C ARG A 74 -10.31 7.07 6.07
N GLN A 75 -11.60 7.25 6.34
CA GLN A 75 -12.54 6.16 6.61
C GLN A 75 -12.59 5.14 5.46
N ALA A 76 -12.46 5.59 4.21
CA ALA A 76 -12.47 4.69 3.05
C ALA A 76 -11.23 3.78 3.01
N VAL A 77 -10.07 4.33 3.39
CA VAL A 77 -8.82 3.56 3.54
C VAL A 77 -8.95 2.61 4.73
N ASP A 78 -9.47 3.09 5.86
CA ASP A 78 -9.68 2.26 7.06
C ASP A 78 -10.64 1.09 6.78
N ASP A 79 -11.68 1.28 5.98
CA ASP A 79 -12.61 0.20 5.62
C ASP A 79 -11.99 -0.89 4.73
N LEU A 80 -11.00 -0.54 3.91
CA LEU A 80 -10.23 -1.50 3.11
C LEU A 80 -9.32 -2.37 4.00
N ILE A 81 -8.69 -1.80 5.02
CA ILE A 81 -7.76 -2.53 5.89
C ILE A 81 -8.39 -3.17 7.12
N ARG A 82 -9.58 -2.71 7.53
CA ARG A 82 -10.22 -3.18 8.76
C ARG A 82 -10.58 -4.65 8.59
N ARG A 83 -9.98 -5.48 9.44
CA ARG A 83 -10.33 -6.90 9.59
C ARG A 83 -11.77 -7.03 10.06
N ARG A 84 -12.57 -7.79 9.32
CA ARG A 84 -13.94 -8.14 9.67
C ARG A 84 -13.94 -9.33 10.64
N SER A 85 -15.04 -9.50 11.38
CA SER A 85 -15.15 -10.60 12.34
C SER A 85 -15.00 -11.96 11.62
N GLY A 86 -14.00 -12.74 12.02
CA GLY A 86 -13.70 -14.04 11.43
C GLY A 86 -12.84 -14.00 10.15
N GLU A 87 -12.42 -12.82 9.70
CA GLU A 87 -11.55 -12.64 8.53
C GLU A 87 -10.08 -12.91 8.89
N THR A 88 -9.37 -13.68 8.06
CA THR A 88 -7.91 -13.87 8.15
C THR A 88 -7.17 -12.78 7.36
N ASP A 89 -5.86 -12.64 7.54
CA ASP A 89 -5.06 -11.71 6.71
C ASP A 89 -5.13 -12.05 5.22
N LEU A 90 -5.17 -13.34 4.88
CA LEU A 90 -5.33 -13.81 3.51
C LEU A 90 -6.68 -13.39 2.91
N ASP A 91 -7.74 -13.35 3.73
CA ASP A 91 -9.05 -12.89 3.26
C ASP A 91 -9.06 -11.39 2.98
N ILE A 92 -8.29 -10.59 3.74
CA ILE A 92 -8.11 -9.16 3.45
C ILE A 92 -7.32 -8.98 2.14
N VAL A 93 -6.25 -9.75 1.92
CA VAL A 93 -5.49 -9.75 0.65
C VAL A 93 -6.40 -10.08 -0.53
N ARG A 94 -7.20 -11.15 -0.44
CA ARG A 94 -8.17 -11.53 -1.47
C ARG A 94 -9.24 -10.47 -1.71
N ARG A 95 -9.66 -9.76 -0.66
CA ARG A 95 -10.60 -8.65 -0.80
C ARG A 95 -9.99 -7.50 -1.60
N TRP A 96 -8.73 -7.17 -1.37
CA TRP A 96 -8.00 -6.18 -2.16
C TRP A 96 -7.81 -6.62 -3.61
N GLU A 97 -7.47 -7.89 -3.85
CA GLU A 97 -7.42 -8.48 -5.20
C GLU A 97 -8.76 -8.32 -5.91
N ALA A 98 -9.87 -8.68 -5.25
CA ALA A 98 -11.20 -8.53 -5.81
C ALA A 98 -11.55 -7.06 -6.14
N HIS A 99 -11.11 -6.10 -5.32
CA HIS A 99 -11.27 -4.68 -5.63
C HIS A 99 -10.47 -4.29 -6.88
N LEU A 100 -9.21 -4.73 -7.02
CA LEU A 100 -8.38 -4.44 -8.19
C LEU A 100 -8.94 -5.10 -9.47
N GLU A 101 -9.38 -6.35 -9.39
CA GLU A 101 -10.03 -7.07 -10.49
C GLU A 101 -11.30 -6.37 -10.95
N ASN A 102 -12.15 -5.92 -10.01
CA ASN A 102 -13.35 -5.14 -10.33
C ASN A 102 -13.03 -3.80 -11.02
N LEU A 103 -11.84 -3.24 -10.80
CA LEU A 103 -11.35 -2.04 -11.46
C LEU A 103 -10.72 -2.31 -12.84
N GLY A 104 -10.64 -3.59 -13.24
CA GLY A 104 -10.14 -4.03 -14.55
C GLY A 104 -8.67 -4.46 -14.56
N HIS A 105 -8.04 -4.63 -13.40
CA HIS A 105 -6.66 -5.12 -13.29
C HIS A 105 -6.64 -6.65 -13.28
N ASP A 106 -5.75 -7.26 -14.05
CA ASP A 106 -5.42 -8.68 -13.89
C ASP A 106 -4.27 -8.77 -12.88
N ILE A 107 -4.54 -9.34 -11.69
CA ILE A 107 -3.59 -9.40 -10.58
C ILE A 107 -2.31 -10.16 -10.92
N GLU A 108 -2.32 -11.02 -11.94
CA GLU A 108 -1.15 -11.78 -12.40
C GLU A 108 -0.45 -11.12 -13.62
N ASP A 109 -1.01 -10.03 -14.18
CA ASP A 109 -0.43 -9.32 -15.33
C ASP A 109 0.82 -8.52 -14.94
N LYS A 110 1.97 -8.95 -15.47
CA LYS A 110 3.28 -8.32 -15.25
C LYS A 110 3.51 -7.06 -16.08
N SER A 111 2.60 -6.75 -17.01
CA SER A 111 2.63 -5.54 -17.81
C SER A 111 1.78 -4.41 -17.22
N ASP A 112 0.88 -4.74 -16.29
CA ASP A 112 0.09 -3.76 -15.54
C ASP A 112 0.87 -3.24 -14.32
N PRO A 113 1.22 -1.94 -14.28
CA PRO A 113 1.99 -1.37 -13.18
C PRO A 113 1.30 -1.46 -11.81
N VAL A 114 -0.04 -1.47 -11.78
CA VAL A 114 -0.80 -1.65 -10.53
C VAL A 114 -0.64 -3.07 -10.03
N SER A 115 -0.83 -4.07 -10.90
CA SER A 115 -0.67 -5.48 -10.58
C SER A 115 0.76 -5.84 -10.22
N VAL A 116 1.77 -5.29 -10.91
CA VAL A 116 3.19 -5.47 -10.54
C VAL A 116 3.46 -4.96 -9.13
N ARG A 117 2.93 -3.77 -8.77
CA ARG A 117 3.11 -3.23 -7.41
C ARG A 117 2.39 -4.08 -6.37
N TRP A 118 1.16 -4.52 -6.69
CA TRP A 118 0.40 -5.41 -5.81
C TRP A 118 1.10 -6.76 -5.61
N GLN A 119 1.62 -7.36 -6.67
CA GLN A 119 2.39 -8.60 -6.58
C GLN A 119 3.61 -8.46 -5.69
N ARG A 120 4.35 -7.34 -5.75
CA ARG A 120 5.47 -7.11 -4.82
C ARG A 120 5.02 -7.09 -3.37
N LEU A 121 3.92 -6.39 -3.09
CA LEU A 121 3.29 -6.40 -1.77
C LEU A 121 2.82 -7.80 -1.35
N ARG A 122 2.44 -8.68 -2.29
CA ARG A 122 1.98 -10.05 -2.00
C ARG A 122 3.14 -11.05 -1.83
N TYR A 123 4.17 -10.98 -2.67
CA TYR A 123 5.26 -11.96 -2.72
C TYR A 123 6.20 -11.87 -1.53
N GLU A 124 6.42 -10.67 -0.96
CA GLU A 124 7.11 -10.53 0.33
C GLU A 124 6.30 -11.10 1.52
N HIS A 125 5.13 -11.69 1.25
CA HIS A 125 4.26 -12.37 2.23
C HIS A 125 3.94 -13.83 1.91
N ASP A 126 4.58 -14.47 0.92
CA ASP A 126 4.35 -15.90 0.66
C ASP A 126 4.94 -16.74 1.82
N PRO A 127 4.11 -17.42 2.65
CA PRO A 127 4.60 -18.23 3.76
C PRO A 127 5.29 -19.52 3.31
N ASP A 128 5.20 -19.90 2.03
CA ASP A 128 5.83 -21.11 1.49
C ASP A 128 7.28 -20.88 1.00
N GLU A 129 7.75 -19.63 0.89
CA GLU A 129 9.17 -19.32 0.69
C GLU A 129 9.96 -19.52 2.00
N ARG A 130 10.35 -20.78 2.21
CA ARG A 130 11.24 -21.22 3.29
C ARG A 130 12.62 -20.58 3.18
N ASN A 131 12.79 -19.36 3.69
CA ASN A 131 14.07 -18.89 4.20
C ASN A 131 13.98 -18.76 5.72
N TRP A 132 14.42 -19.84 6.37
CA TRP A 132 14.55 -20.01 7.80
C TRP A 132 15.78 -19.23 8.30
N ASP A 133 15.64 -17.94 8.54
CA ASP A 133 16.40 -17.29 9.59
C ASP A 133 15.56 -16.25 10.35
N ASP A 134 15.73 -16.27 11.66
CA ASP A 134 14.70 -16.25 12.68
C ASP A 134 14.16 -14.86 13.06
N SER A 135 12.91 -14.85 13.56
CA SER A 135 12.25 -13.84 14.42
C SER A 135 11.46 -12.65 13.85
N LEU A 136 11.43 -12.42 12.52
CA LEU A 136 10.62 -11.34 11.91
C LEU A 136 9.43 -11.84 11.06
N ALA A 137 9.45 -13.09 10.59
CA ALA A 137 8.51 -13.66 9.61
C ALA A 137 7.09 -14.01 10.13
N ARG A 138 6.49 -13.23 11.04
CA ARG A 138 5.16 -13.54 11.62
C ARG A 138 4.06 -12.51 11.39
N HIS A 139 4.33 -11.43 10.67
CA HIS A 139 3.36 -10.37 10.46
C HIS A 139 3.28 -10.07 8.97
N GLY A 140 2.09 -10.17 8.37
CA GLY A 140 1.87 -9.76 6.99
C GLY A 140 2.20 -8.27 6.85
N TYR A 141 3.39 -7.95 6.33
CA TYR A 141 3.94 -6.60 6.40
C TYR A 141 3.16 -5.59 5.56
N GLY A 142 2.40 -5.93 4.52
CA GLY A 142 1.60 -4.96 3.76
C GLY A 142 0.44 -4.42 4.60
N LEU A 143 -0.32 -5.31 5.25
CA LEU A 143 -1.42 -4.92 6.13
C LEU A 143 -0.93 -4.39 7.47
N THR A 144 0.13 -4.98 8.03
CA THR A 144 0.75 -4.52 9.27
C THR A 144 1.48 -3.20 9.05
N ALA A 145 2.09 -2.96 7.88
CA ALA A 145 2.74 -1.69 7.54
C ALA A 145 1.73 -0.62 7.19
N ILE A 146 0.59 -0.93 6.56
CA ILE A 146 -0.49 0.05 6.48
C ILE A 146 -1.02 0.37 7.88
N GLN A 147 -1.22 -0.63 8.74
CA GLN A 147 -1.61 -0.38 10.14
C GLN A 147 -0.53 0.37 10.93
N TYR A 148 0.75 0.16 10.65
CA TYR A 148 1.88 0.87 11.25
C TYR A 148 1.91 2.33 10.78
N VAL A 149 1.76 2.55 9.47
CA VAL A 149 1.61 3.86 8.85
C VAL A 149 0.37 4.56 9.41
N LEU A 150 -0.80 3.92 9.48
CA LEU A 150 -2.05 4.56 9.90
C LEU A 150 -2.24 4.65 11.43
N GLY A 151 -1.68 3.73 12.20
CA GLY A 151 -1.90 3.53 13.63
C GLY A 151 -0.82 4.13 14.54
N ASP A 152 0.46 3.87 14.27
CA ASP A 152 1.56 4.26 15.18
C ASP A 152 2.41 5.44 14.64
N HIS A 153 2.63 5.52 13.33
CA HIS A 153 3.53 6.52 12.75
C HIS A 153 2.80 7.72 12.14
N VAL A 154 1.59 7.56 11.64
CA VAL A 154 0.95 8.58 10.81
C VAL A 154 -0.55 8.58 11.08
N ALA A 155 -0.94 9.28 12.14
CA ALA A 155 -2.25 9.89 12.22
C ALA A 155 -2.40 10.93 11.08
N LEU A 156 -2.46 10.47 9.83
CA LEU A 156 -2.69 11.29 8.65
C LEU A 156 -3.97 12.06 8.87
N VAL A 157 -3.85 13.38 8.80
CA VAL A 157 -5.00 14.28 8.73
C VAL A 157 -5.41 14.26 7.26
N PHE A 158 -6.40 13.42 6.96
CA PHE A 158 -7.07 13.42 5.67
C PHE A 158 -8.03 14.60 5.60
#